data_AF-A0A3M0CDT1-F1
#
_entry.id   AF-A0A3M0CDT1-F1
#
_cell.length_a   1.000
_cell.length_b   1.000
_cell.length_c   1.000
_cell.angle_alpha   90.00
_cell.angle_beta   90.00
_cell.angle_gamma   90.00
#
_symmetry.space_group_name_H-M   'P 1'
#
loop_
_entity.id
_entity.type
_entity.pdbx_description
1 polymer ?
#
loop_
_entity_poly.entity_id
_entity_poly.type
_entity_poly.pdbx_seq_one_letter_code
_entity_poly.pdbx_strand_id
1 'polypeptide(L)'
;MQFHGAAGATVPCREAIERLLVSGADIKRALILTAGNEHAFLLYIDSAWSIAIKSGFTSGYGGTGPAGFAEVITTLDRFQVEIDEVDITDKELEQINSCLLTYEQAEEIAERRPIRPQRLWDYLLVLRKSDQDGFRGFFSPVLSLGVVDPRLCDLAIDFRKDPDAALVRAFRKLEDIVRERTGLTTSGQKLFSQAFLAKERRLGWDDVDDGEHTGRTNLFISIFGAYRNRRAHREDRSTSCALVREFNLINELFCLERDAVNLRPRATDKSKSLLL
;
A
#
# COMPACT_ATOMS: atom_id res chain seq x y z
N MET A 1 -20.43 -12.12 -13.62
CA MET A 1 -18.98 -12.15 -13.87
C MET A 1 -18.51 -10.74 -14.22
N GLN A 2 -17.32 -10.36 -13.78
CA GLN A 2 -16.72 -9.06 -14.13
C GLN A 2 -15.58 -9.27 -15.12
N PHE A 3 -15.29 -8.24 -15.92
CA PHE A 3 -14.21 -8.25 -16.89
C PHE A 3 -13.28 -7.05 -16.65
N HIS A 4 -11.99 -7.32 -16.55
CA HIS A 4 -10.96 -6.29 -16.32
C HIS A 4 -9.83 -6.42 -17.33
N GLY A 5 -9.01 -5.37 -17.43
CA GLY A 5 -7.91 -5.29 -18.39
C GLY A 5 -8.37 -4.94 -19.80
N ALA A 6 -7.41 -4.93 -20.74
CA ALA A 6 -7.63 -4.61 -22.14
C ALA A 6 -6.98 -5.66 -23.03
N ALA A 7 -7.74 -6.22 -23.97
CA ALA A 7 -7.25 -7.21 -24.91
C ALA A 7 -6.07 -6.66 -25.73
N GLY A 8 -5.05 -7.48 -25.95
CA GLY A 8 -3.81 -7.12 -26.63
C GLY A 8 -2.86 -6.20 -25.83
N ALA A 9 -3.20 -5.81 -24.59
CA ALA A 9 -2.40 -4.88 -23.80
C ALA A 9 -2.04 -5.45 -22.42
N THR A 10 -0.74 -5.71 -22.22
CA THR A 10 -0.23 -6.34 -21.00
C THR A 10 -0.35 -5.46 -19.76
N VAL A 11 -0.01 -4.16 -19.87
CA VAL A 11 0.01 -3.26 -18.70
C VAL A 11 -1.37 -3.13 -18.05
N PRO A 12 -2.48 -2.86 -18.78
CA PRO A 12 -3.81 -2.82 -18.18
C PRO A 12 -4.25 -4.14 -17.53
N CYS A 13 -3.89 -5.29 -18.11
CA CYS A 13 -4.20 -6.59 -17.54
C CYS A 13 -3.38 -6.88 -16.27
N ARG A 14 -2.09 -6.50 -16.25
CA ARG A 14 -1.23 -6.60 -15.07
C ARG A 14 -1.76 -5.72 -13.94
N GLU A 15 -2.05 -4.44 -14.23
CA GLU A 15 -2.59 -3.49 -13.25
C GLU A 15 -3.94 -3.94 -12.70
N ALA A 16 -4.77 -4.61 -13.50
CA ALA A 16 -6.04 -5.16 -13.01
C ALA A 16 -5.82 -6.20 -11.91
N ILE A 17 -4.86 -7.12 -12.10
CA ILE A 17 -4.50 -8.13 -11.10
C ILE A 17 -3.86 -7.47 -9.88
N GLU A 18 -2.95 -6.51 -10.10
CA GLU A 18 -2.33 -5.71 -9.04
C GLU A 18 -3.38 -5.05 -8.14
N ARG A 19 -4.40 -4.40 -8.72
CA ARG A 19 -5.46 -3.73 -7.96
C ARG A 19 -6.26 -4.72 -7.09
N LEU A 20 -6.52 -5.93 -7.59
CA LEU A 20 -7.24 -6.96 -6.83
C LEU A 20 -6.40 -7.46 -5.64
N LEU A 21 -5.10 -7.69 -5.85
CA LEU A 21 -4.21 -8.10 -4.77
C LEU A 21 -4.03 -7.01 -3.72
N VAL A 22 -3.84 -5.75 -4.15
CA VAL A 22 -3.65 -4.59 -3.25
C VAL A 22 -4.92 -4.25 -2.46
N SER A 23 -6.10 -4.46 -3.04
CA SER A 23 -7.37 -4.25 -2.32
C SER A 23 -7.64 -5.32 -1.25
N GLY A 24 -6.82 -6.38 -1.20
CA GLY A 24 -7.00 -7.49 -0.26
C GLY A 24 -8.02 -8.53 -0.74
N ALA A 25 -8.28 -8.63 -2.05
CA ALA A 25 -9.12 -9.69 -2.57
C ALA A 25 -8.48 -11.07 -2.33
N ASP A 26 -9.25 -12.00 -1.79
CA ASP A 26 -8.81 -13.37 -1.50
C ASP A 26 -8.99 -14.25 -2.74
N ILE A 27 -8.00 -14.19 -3.64
CA ILE A 27 -7.97 -15.00 -4.86
C ILE A 27 -7.58 -16.42 -4.48
N LYS A 28 -8.50 -17.38 -4.56
CA LYS A 28 -8.24 -18.79 -4.21
C LYS A 28 -7.61 -19.57 -5.35
N ARG A 29 -8.12 -19.35 -6.56
CA ARG A 29 -7.72 -20.06 -7.77
C ARG A 29 -7.63 -19.10 -8.94
N ALA A 30 -6.59 -19.24 -9.74
CA ALA A 30 -6.39 -18.54 -10.99
C ALA A 30 -6.25 -19.56 -12.12
N LEU A 31 -7.20 -19.55 -13.04
CA LEU A 31 -7.19 -20.39 -14.21
C LEU A 31 -6.63 -19.60 -15.40
N ILE A 32 -5.49 -20.02 -15.92
CA ILE A 32 -4.88 -19.50 -17.14
C ILE A 32 -5.67 -20.08 -18.31
N LEU A 33 -6.19 -19.20 -19.15
CA LEU A 33 -6.95 -19.55 -20.35
C LEU A 33 -6.05 -19.33 -21.56
N THR A 34 -5.62 -20.41 -22.19
CA THR A 34 -4.64 -20.37 -23.30
C THR A 34 -5.33 -20.63 -24.64
N ALA A 35 -5.13 -19.72 -25.58
CA ALA A 35 -5.51 -19.88 -26.98
C ALA A 35 -4.27 -19.65 -27.86
N GLY A 36 -3.62 -20.73 -28.28
CA GLY A 36 -2.35 -20.67 -29.00
C GLY A 36 -1.23 -20.05 -28.14
N ASN A 37 -0.86 -18.80 -28.43
CA ASN A 37 0.15 -18.04 -27.68
C ASN A 37 -0.44 -16.89 -26.86
N GLU A 38 -1.76 -16.73 -26.82
CA GLU A 38 -2.43 -15.69 -26.05
C GLU A 38 -2.99 -16.27 -24.76
N HIS A 39 -2.87 -15.50 -23.68
CA HIS A 39 -3.36 -15.90 -22.36
C HIS A 39 -4.28 -14.84 -21.76
N ALA A 40 -5.40 -15.33 -21.24
CA ALA A 40 -6.32 -14.62 -20.37
C ALA A 40 -6.32 -15.30 -18.98
N PHE A 41 -6.96 -14.68 -17.99
CA PHE A 41 -7.14 -15.29 -16.67
C PHE A 41 -8.60 -15.33 -16.27
N LEU A 42 -8.99 -16.38 -15.57
CA LEU A 42 -10.20 -16.43 -14.79
C LEU A 42 -9.82 -16.58 -13.32
N LEU A 43 -10.11 -15.54 -12.54
CA LEU A 43 -9.77 -15.44 -11.13
C LEU A 43 -11.00 -15.73 -10.28
N TYR A 44 -10.89 -16.71 -9.39
CA TYR A 44 -11.92 -17.06 -8.43
C TYR A 44 -11.63 -16.35 -7.12
N ILE A 45 -12.49 -15.39 -6.80
CA ILE A 45 -12.39 -14.55 -5.60
C ILE A 45 -13.48 -15.00 -4.65
N ASP A 46 -13.08 -15.53 -3.49
CA ASP A 46 -13.98 -16.25 -2.59
C ASP A 46 -14.75 -17.38 -3.33
N SER A 47 -15.76 -17.94 -2.67
CA SER A 47 -16.62 -19.02 -3.16
C SER A 47 -17.76 -18.57 -4.08
N ALA A 48 -17.89 -17.26 -4.35
CA ALA A 48 -19.09 -16.70 -4.98
C ALA A 48 -18.86 -15.97 -6.30
N TRP A 49 -17.66 -15.47 -6.59
CA TRP A 49 -17.44 -14.57 -7.74
C TRP A 49 -16.22 -14.92 -8.58
N SER A 50 -16.40 -14.84 -9.89
CA SER A 50 -15.33 -14.93 -10.88
C SER A 50 -15.07 -13.59 -11.58
N ILE A 51 -13.79 -13.31 -11.81
CA ILE A 51 -13.31 -12.16 -12.57
C ILE A 51 -12.47 -12.66 -13.75
N ALA A 52 -12.86 -12.28 -14.96
CA ALA A 52 -12.07 -12.53 -16.16
C ALA A 52 -11.12 -11.35 -16.43
N ILE A 53 -9.84 -11.64 -16.59
CA ILE A 53 -8.83 -10.71 -17.13
C ILE A 53 -8.66 -11.03 -18.61
N LYS A 54 -8.83 -10.01 -19.46
CA LYS A 54 -8.74 -10.15 -20.93
C LYS A 54 -7.38 -10.64 -21.42
N SER A 55 -7.31 -11.04 -22.70
CA SER A 55 -6.07 -11.56 -23.30
C SER A 55 -5.02 -10.46 -23.52
N GLY A 56 -4.32 -10.08 -22.46
CA GLY A 56 -3.24 -9.09 -22.49
C GLY A 56 -1.84 -9.71 -22.45
N PHE A 57 -1.77 -11.04 -22.31
CA PHE A 57 -0.54 -11.78 -22.05
C PHE A 57 -0.25 -12.72 -23.19
N THR A 58 1.03 -12.99 -23.43
CA THR A 58 1.46 -13.93 -24.48
C THR A 58 2.59 -14.83 -24.01
N SER A 59 2.71 -16.02 -24.61
CA SER A 59 3.87 -16.90 -24.45
C SER A 59 4.88 -16.70 -25.57
N GLY A 60 6.16 -16.93 -25.25
CA GLY A 60 7.25 -16.88 -26.22
C GLY A 60 8.47 -16.14 -25.66
N TYR A 61 9.41 -15.82 -26.55
CA TYR A 61 10.66 -15.15 -26.19
C TYR A 61 10.61 -13.65 -26.49
N GLY A 62 10.81 -12.84 -25.45
CA GLY A 62 10.99 -11.39 -25.56
C GLY A 62 9.69 -10.60 -25.63
N GLY A 63 9.77 -9.32 -25.27
CA GLY A 63 8.63 -8.40 -25.27
C GLY A 63 7.91 -8.28 -23.93
N THR A 64 6.96 -7.35 -23.87
CA THR A 64 6.20 -7.00 -22.66
C THR A 64 5.19 -8.08 -22.27
N GLY A 65 4.59 -8.77 -23.26
CA GLY A 65 3.61 -9.83 -23.05
C GLY A 65 4.13 -11.00 -22.21
N PRO A 66 5.21 -11.68 -22.64
CA PRO A 66 5.77 -12.80 -21.88
C PRO A 66 6.37 -12.39 -20.54
N ALA A 67 7.01 -11.21 -20.47
CA ALA A 67 7.57 -10.69 -19.23
C ALA A 67 6.48 -10.39 -18.19
N GLY A 68 5.42 -9.69 -18.59
CA GLY A 68 4.28 -9.39 -17.72
C GLY A 68 3.48 -10.63 -17.32
N PHE A 69 3.37 -11.61 -18.22
CA PHE A 69 2.73 -12.90 -17.91
C PHE A 69 3.48 -13.65 -16.81
N ALA A 70 4.79 -13.76 -16.95
CA ALA A 70 5.63 -14.42 -15.96
C ALA A 70 5.58 -13.65 -14.62
N GLU A 71 5.57 -12.31 -14.65
CA GLU A 71 5.51 -11.45 -13.45
C GLU A 71 4.21 -11.71 -12.67
N VAL A 72 3.08 -11.80 -13.39
CA VAL A 72 1.77 -12.13 -12.82
C VAL A 72 1.78 -13.53 -12.19
N ILE A 73 2.24 -14.56 -12.92
CA ILE A 73 2.27 -15.94 -12.40
C ILE A 73 3.11 -16.01 -11.13
N THR A 74 4.31 -15.42 -11.14
CA THR A 74 5.21 -15.43 -9.99
C THR A 74 4.60 -14.68 -8.81
N THR A 75 3.87 -13.60 -9.07
CA THR A 75 3.18 -12.85 -8.02
C THR A 75 2.03 -13.68 -7.44
N LEU A 76 1.18 -14.28 -8.26
CA LEU A 76 0.07 -15.14 -7.80
C LEU A 76 0.59 -16.35 -7.00
N ASP A 77 1.67 -16.99 -7.46
CA ASP A 77 2.33 -18.09 -6.74
C ASP A 77 2.83 -17.67 -5.35
N ARG A 78 3.41 -16.46 -5.24
CA ARG A 78 3.82 -15.88 -3.94
C ARG A 78 2.65 -15.59 -3.00
N PHE A 79 1.47 -15.30 -3.55
CA PHE A 79 0.21 -15.18 -2.79
C PHE A 79 -0.45 -16.54 -2.51
N GLN A 80 0.22 -17.65 -2.87
CA GLN A 80 -0.26 -19.02 -2.68
C GLN A 80 -1.60 -19.30 -3.38
N VAL A 81 -1.85 -18.60 -4.50
CA VAL A 81 -3.02 -18.85 -5.34
C VAL A 81 -2.84 -20.17 -6.08
N GLU A 82 -3.85 -21.02 -6.13
CA GLU A 82 -3.82 -22.23 -6.95
C GLU A 82 -3.87 -21.85 -8.43
N ILE A 83 -2.86 -22.23 -9.20
CA ILE A 83 -2.74 -21.88 -10.62
C ILE A 83 -2.89 -23.14 -11.48
N ASP A 84 -3.89 -23.13 -12.34
CA ASP A 84 -4.11 -24.14 -13.38
C ASP A 84 -4.07 -23.50 -14.76
N GLU A 85 -3.83 -24.29 -15.81
CA GLU A 85 -3.90 -23.86 -17.20
C GLU A 85 -4.87 -24.76 -17.99
N VAL A 86 -5.70 -24.17 -18.84
CA VAL A 86 -6.61 -24.88 -19.74
C VAL A 86 -6.57 -24.28 -21.15
N ASP A 87 -6.69 -25.15 -22.15
CA ASP A 87 -6.86 -24.73 -23.54
C ASP A 87 -8.30 -24.26 -23.76
N ILE A 88 -8.43 -23.10 -24.40
CA ILE A 88 -9.69 -22.55 -24.86
C ILE A 88 -9.63 -22.30 -26.37
N THR A 89 -10.80 -22.21 -26.99
CA THR A 89 -10.93 -21.89 -28.41
C THR A 89 -10.79 -20.40 -28.67
N ASP A 90 -10.39 -20.01 -29.88
CA ASP A 90 -10.31 -18.59 -30.29
C ASP A 90 -11.67 -17.87 -30.11
N LYS A 91 -12.78 -18.59 -30.27
CA LYS A 91 -14.13 -18.07 -30.03
C LYS A 91 -14.36 -17.71 -28.57
N GLU A 92 -13.91 -18.57 -27.65
CA GLU A 92 -14.02 -18.32 -26.20
C GLU A 92 -13.12 -17.16 -25.78
N LEU A 93 -11.92 -17.06 -26.36
CA LEU A 93 -11.03 -15.92 -26.15
C LEU A 93 -11.68 -14.61 -26.60
N GLU A 94 -12.28 -14.60 -27.79
CA GLU A 94 -13.00 -13.43 -28.31
C GLU A 94 -14.19 -13.05 -27.42
N GLN A 95 -14.92 -14.04 -26.88
CA GLN A 95 -15.98 -13.79 -25.91
C GLN A 95 -15.46 -13.12 -24.64
N ILE A 96 -14.30 -13.52 -24.12
CA ILE A 96 -13.67 -12.84 -22.97
C ILE A 96 -13.29 -11.41 -23.31
N ASN A 97 -12.65 -11.21 -24.47
CA ASN A 97 -12.19 -9.90 -24.93
C ASN A 97 -13.35 -8.92 -25.16
N SER A 98 -14.47 -9.44 -25.64
CA SER A 98 -15.72 -8.71 -25.86
C SER A 98 -16.66 -8.65 -24.64
N CYS A 99 -16.24 -9.16 -23.48
CA CYS A 99 -17.02 -9.20 -22.23
C CYS A 99 -18.35 -9.99 -22.32
N LEU A 100 -18.39 -11.06 -23.11
CA LEU A 100 -19.57 -11.86 -23.42
C LEU A 100 -19.58 -13.26 -22.78
N LEU A 101 -18.50 -13.69 -22.13
CA LEU A 101 -18.44 -14.99 -21.46
C LEU A 101 -19.47 -15.05 -20.31
N THR A 102 -20.25 -16.13 -20.23
CA THR A 102 -21.24 -16.33 -19.15
C THR A 102 -20.65 -17.08 -17.96
N TYR A 103 -21.38 -17.08 -16.84
CA TYR A 103 -20.97 -17.84 -15.66
C TYR A 103 -20.96 -19.35 -15.92
N GLU A 104 -21.99 -19.85 -16.61
CA GLU A 104 -22.10 -21.27 -16.98
C GLU A 104 -20.92 -21.70 -17.87
N GLN A 105 -20.57 -20.88 -18.86
CA GLN A 105 -19.40 -21.14 -19.72
C GLN A 105 -18.09 -21.12 -18.93
N ALA A 106 -17.95 -20.22 -17.96
CA ALA A 106 -16.77 -20.14 -17.11
C ALA A 106 -16.60 -21.39 -16.24
N GLU A 107 -17.69 -21.91 -15.67
CA GLU A 107 -17.69 -23.18 -14.93
C GLU A 107 -17.37 -24.37 -15.85
N GLU A 108 -17.99 -24.44 -17.04
CA GLU A 108 -17.68 -25.48 -18.04
C GLU A 108 -16.20 -25.48 -18.44
N ILE A 109 -15.58 -24.31 -18.56
CA ILE A 109 -14.14 -24.17 -18.83
C ILE A 109 -13.32 -24.66 -17.63
N ALA A 110 -13.73 -24.38 -16.40
CA ALA A 110 -13.01 -24.73 -15.18
C ALA A 110 -13.04 -26.23 -14.85
N GLU A 111 -14.05 -26.94 -15.33
CA GLU A 111 -14.16 -28.41 -15.24
C GLU A 111 -13.30 -29.13 -16.30
N ARG A 112 -12.76 -28.41 -17.30
CA ARG A 112 -11.87 -29.01 -18.30
C ARG A 112 -10.62 -29.55 -17.65
N ARG A 113 -10.09 -30.62 -18.25
CA ARG A 113 -8.85 -31.24 -17.77
C ARG A 113 -7.70 -30.22 -17.85
N PRO A 114 -7.06 -29.89 -16.72
CA PRO A 114 -5.93 -28.97 -16.74
C PRO A 114 -4.78 -29.51 -17.58
N ILE A 115 -4.17 -28.64 -18.37
CA ILE A 115 -2.87 -28.89 -18.97
C ILE A 115 -1.88 -28.85 -17.82
N ARG A 116 -1.33 -30.00 -17.43
CA ARG A 116 -0.40 -30.05 -16.30
C ARG A 116 0.79 -29.10 -16.55
N PRO A 117 1.25 -28.37 -15.51
CA PRO A 117 2.19 -27.27 -15.65
C PRO A 117 3.62 -27.76 -15.84
N GLN A 118 3.94 -28.35 -17.00
CA GLN A 118 5.33 -28.45 -17.44
C GLN A 118 5.81 -27.11 -18.02
N ARG A 119 4.92 -26.34 -18.66
CA ARG A 119 5.23 -25.02 -19.24
C ARG A 119 5.35 -23.89 -18.21
N LEU A 120 4.71 -24.03 -17.04
CA LEU A 120 4.83 -23.03 -15.95
C LEU A 120 6.28 -22.86 -15.50
N TRP A 121 7.02 -23.97 -15.42
CA TRP A 121 8.45 -23.96 -15.11
C TRP A 121 9.27 -23.25 -16.19
N ASP A 122 8.88 -23.35 -17.46
CA ASP A 122 9.53 -22.64 -18.56
C ASP A 122 9.33 -21.12 -18.45
N TYR A 123 8.13 -20.66 -18.05
CA TYR A 123 7.86 -19.24 -17.77
C TYR A 123 8.63 -18.73 -16.54
N LEU A 124 8.70 -19.54 -15.47
CA LEU A 124 9.41 -19.18 -14.23
C LEU A 124 10.94 -19.14 -14.42
N LEU A 125 11.51 -19.97 -15.29
CA LEU A 125 12.94 -19.99 -15.61
C LEU A 125 13.43 -18.68 -16.24
N VAL A 126 12.56 -17.98 -16.99
CA VAL A 126 12.87 -16.66 -17.56
C VAL A 126 13.04 -15.60 -16.47
N LEU A 127 12.29 -15.70 -15.36
CA LEU A 127 12.31 -14.71 -14.27
C LEU A 127 13.31 -14.98 -13.16
N ARG A 128 13.67 -16.25 -12.90
CA ARG A 128 14.64 -16.59 -11.84
C ARG A 128 16.02 -15.95 -12.00
N LYS A 129 16.33 -15.39 -13.18
CA LYS A 129 17.57 -14.63 -13.42
C LYS A 129 17.53 -13.17 -12.93
N SER A 130 16.39 -12.63 -12.49
CA SER A 130 16.26 -11.19 -12.14
C SER A 130 15.69 -10.90 -10.74
N ASP A 131 15.73 -11.83 -9.80
CA ASP A 131 14.83 -11.77 -8.64
C ASP A 131 15.43 -11.10 -7.39
N GLN A 132 15.02 -9.85 -7.17
CA GLN A 132 14.48 -9.30 -5.91
C GLN A 132 13.62 -8.04 -6.17
N ASP A 133 13.87 -7.33 -7.27
CA ASP A 133 13.16 -6.10 -7.62
C ASP A 133 11.82 -6.33 -8.36
N GLY A 134 11.64 -7.45 -9.05
CA GLY A 134 10.43 -7.72 -9.86
C GLY A 134 9.14 -7.75 -9.04
N PHE A 135 9.12 -8.50 -7.94
CA PHE A 135 7.94 -8.57 -7.07
C PHE A 135 7.59 -7.22 -6.41
N ARG A 136 8.60 -6.43 -6.03
CA ARG A 136 8.36 -5.07 -5.49
C ARG A 136 7.88 -4.11 -6.56
N GLY A 137 8.38 -4.26 -7.80
CA GLY A 137 7.99 -3.47 -8.97
C GLY A 137 6.58 -3.77 -9.48
N PHE A 138 6.02 -4.92 -9.12
CA PHE A 138 4.63 -5.26 -9.43
C PHE A 138 3.64 -4.33 -8.73
N PHE A 139 3.95 -3.84 -7.52
CA PHE A 139 3.05 -3.03 -6.71
C PHE A 139 3.37 -1.54 -6.78
N SER A 140 2.39 -0.77 -7.22
CA SER A 140 2.42 0.69 -7.21
C SER A 140 2.38 1.20 -5.77
N PRO A 141 3.27 2.14 -5.38
CA PRO A 141 3.24 2.74 -4.06
C PRO A 141 2.05 3.68 -3.94
N VAL A 142 0.97 3.22 -3.32
CA VAL A 142 -0.27 3.97 -3.10
C VAL A 142 -0.57 4.12 -1.62
N LEU A 143 -1.20 5.24 -1.24
CA LEU A 143 -1.69 5.45 0.13
C LEU A 143 -3.00 4.70 0.33
N SER A 144 -3.06 3.92 1.42
CA SER A 144 -4.33 3.35 1.88
C SER A 144 -5.11 4.41 2.64
N LEU A 145 -6.13 4.99 2.00
CA LEU A 145 -6.92 6.06 2.60
C LEU A 145 -7.69 5.62 3.85
N GLY A 146 -7.97 4.32 3.99
CA GLY A 146 -8.69 3.77 5.14
C GLY A 146 -7.93 3.84 6.47
N VAL A 147 -6.61 4.03 6.43
CA VAL A 147 -5.76 4.15 7.65
C VAL A 147 -5.26 5.58 7.89
N VAL A 148 -5.63 6.53 7.03
CA VAL A 148 -5.21 7.93 7.15
C VAL A 148 -6.05 8.65 8.20
N ASP A 149 -5.41 9.40 9.10
CA ASP A 149 -6.10 10.25 10.07
C ASP A 149 -7.01 11.23 9.33
N PRO A 150 -8.28 11.42 9.77
CA PRO A 150 -9.24 12.27 9.05
C PRO A 150 -8.75 13.69 8.76
N ARG A 151 -7.85 14.22 9.59
CA ARG A 151 -7.27 15.56 9.43
C ARG A 151 -6.23 15.63 8.30
N LEU A 152 -5.83 14.51 7.72
CA LEU A 152 -4.90 14.42 6.60
C LEU A 152 -5.55 13.97 5.28
N CYS A 153 -6.85 13.65 5.27
CA CYS A 153 -7.53 13.10 4.09
C CYS A 153 -7.44 14.01 2.85
N ASP A 154 -7.57 15.33 3.04
CA ASP A 154 -7.41 16.32 1.98
C ASP A 154 -5.99 16.25 1.38
N LEU A 155 -4.97 16.23 2.24
CA LEU A 155 -3.58 16.12 1.84
C LEU A 155 -3.26 14.75 1.20
N ALA A 156 -3.88 13.66 1.66
CA ALA A 156 -3.71 12.32 1.09
C ALA A 156 -4.29 12.20 -0.32
N ILE A 157 -5.41 12.89 -0.61
CA ILE A 157 -5.99 12.95 -1.95
C ILE A 157 -5.07 13.73 -2.90
N ASP A 158 -4.58 14.89 -2.45
CA ASP A 158 -3.70 15.74 -3.26
C ASP A 158 -2.26 15.19 -3.39
N PHE A 159 -1.87 14.26 -2.52
CA PHE A 159 -0.55 13.63 -2.51
C PHE A 159 -0.14 13.05 -3.87
N ARG A 160 -1.09 12.51 -4.66
CA ARG A 160 -0.78 11.98 -6.01
C ARG A 160 -0.34 13.06 -7.00
N LYS A 161 -0.75 14.31 -6.79
CA LYS A 161 -0.43 15.44 -7.68
C LYS A 161 0.87 16.12 -7.26
N ASP A 162 1.00 16.37 -5.96
CA ASP A 162 2.17 17.04 -5.37
C ASP A 162 2.48 16.46 -3.98
N PRO A 163 3.24 15.35 -3.93
CA PRO A 163 3.61 14.67 -2.69
C PRO A 163 4.38 15.58 -1.72
N ASP A 164 5.29 16.40 -2.26
CA ASP A 164 6.18 17.24 -1.48
C ASP A 164 5.41 18.36 -0.78
N ALA A 165 4.51 19.05 -1.49
CA ALA A 165 3.65 20.05 -0.89
C ALA A 165 2.72 19.46 0.16
N ALA A 166 2.15 18.28 -0.11
CA ALA A 166 1.28 17.57 0.84
C ALA A 166 2.02 17.25 2.15
N LEU A 167 3.25 16.72 2.07
CA LEU A 167 4.07 16.40 3.24
C LEU A 167 4.46 17.65 4.03
N VAL A 168 4.91 18.71 3.36
CA VAL A 168 5.27 19.98 4.04
C VAL A 168 4.06 20.57 4.78
N ARG A 169 2.87 20.52 4.17
CA ARG A 169 1.63 20.96 4.81
C ARG A 169 1.26 20.08 5.99
N ALA A 170 1.39 18.76 5.89
CA ALA A 170 1.10 17.82 6.98
C ALA A 170 1.97 18.11 8.21
N PHE A 171 3.28 18.29 8.04
CA PHE A 171 4.19 18.65 9.13
C PHE A 171 3.84 19.98 9.80
N ARG A 172 3.54 21.02 9.00
CA ARG A 172 3.13 22.33 9.54
C ARG A 172 1.84 22.21 10.34
N LYS A 173 0.85 21.51 9.79
CA LYS A 173 -0.45 21.26 10.44
C LYS A 173 -0.28 20.56 11.79
N LEU A 174 0.62 19.57 11.89
CA LEU A 174 0.91 18.91 13.17
C LEU A 174 1.53 19.88 14.19
N GLU A 175 2.51 20.69 13.78
CA GLU A 175 3.09 21.70 14.68
C GLU A 175 2.05 22.70 15.17
N ASP A 176 1.16 23.17 14.28
CA ASP A 176 0.10 24.11 14.62
C ASP A 176 -0.85 23.50 15.66
N ILE A 177 -1.30 22.25 15.47
CA ILE A 177 -2.15 21.53 16.42
C ILE A 177 -1.48 21.41 17.79
N VAL A 178 -0.21 20.99 17.84
CA VAL A 178 0.51 20.87 19.12
C VAL A 178 0.68 22.23 19.78
N ARG A 179 0.94 23.31 19.03
CA ARG A 179 1.02 24.67 19.57
C ARG A 179 -0.31 25.14 20.12
N GLU A 180 -1.42 24.90 19.42
CA GLU A 180 -2.76 25.25 19.89
C GLU A 180 -3.13 24.53 21.19
N ARG A 181 -2.85 23.23 21.26
CA ARG A 181 -3.14 22.42 22.46
C ARG A 181 -2.28 22.78 23.65
N THR A 182 -1.02 23.12 23.42
CA THR A 182 -0.07 23.37 24.50
C THR A 182 0.06 24.84 24.85
N GLY A 183 -0.26 25.78 23.96
CA GLY A 183 0.05 27.20 24.11
C GLY A 183 1.54 27.53 24.02
N LEU A 184 2.35 26.65 23.43
CA LEU A 184 3.79 26.88 23.20
C LEU A 184 4.01 27.69 21.92
N THR A 185 5.11 28.45 21.87
CA THR A 185 5.51 29.26 20.70
C THR A 185 6.73 28.71 19.98
N THR A 186 7.29 27.58 20.45
CA THR A 186 8.43 26.92 19.85
C THR A 186 8.05 26.14 18.58
N SER A 187 9.05 25.75 17.80
CA SER A 187 8.88 24.99 16.56
C SER A 187 9.83 23.79 16.48
N GLY A 188 9.53 22.89 15.57
CA GLY A 188 10.28 21.69 15.27
C GLY A 188 10.48 20.78 16.47
N GLN A 189 11.66 20.16 16.55
CA GLN A 189 12.00 19.23 17.63
C GLN A 189 11.80 19.84 19.02
N LYS A 190 12.13 21.13 19.19
CA LYS A 190 12.01 21.83 20.47
C LYS A 190 10.56 21.90 20.95
N LEU A 191 9.61 22.07 20.03
CA LEU A 191 8.18 22.05 20.35
C LEU A 191 7.78 20.71 20.97
N PHE A 192 8.13 19.60 20.30
CA PHE A 192 7.77 18.26 20.77
C PHE A 192 8.47 17.88 22.07
N SER A 193 9.76 18.23 22.23
CA SER A 193 10.46 18.03 23.50
C SER A 193 9.79 18.78 24.65
N GLN A 194 9.32 20.02 24.44
CA GLN A 194 8.64 20.79 25.48
C GLN A 194 7.23 20.30 25.75
N ALA A 195 6.50 19.90 24.71
CA ALA A 195 5.13 19.43 24.83
C ALA A 195 5.04 18.11 25.61
N PHE A 196 5.94 17.17 25.33
CA PHE A 196 5.83 15.78 25.82
C PHE A 196 6.92 15.37 26.83
N LEU A 197 8.16 15.88 26.73
CA LEU A 197 9.28 15.38 27.56
C LEU A 197 9.61 16.27 28.77
N ALA A 198 9.22 17.54 28.75
CA ALA A 198 9.59 18.49 29.79
C ALA A 198 9.07 18.07 31.18
N LYS A 199 9.75 18.53 32.24
CA LYS A 199 9.30 18.35 33.63
C LYS A 199 7.87 18.89 33.85
N GLU A 200 7.49 19.91 33.08
CA GLU A 200 6.15 20.48 32.99
C GLU A 200 5.49 20.14 31.63
N ARG A 201 5.60 18.87 31.18
CA ARG A 201 4.95 18.41 29.96
C ARG A 201 3.45 18.72 30.00
N ARG A 202 2.93 19.18 28.86
CA ARG A 202 1.53 19.59 28.70
C ARG A 202 0.70 18.53 28.01
N LEU A 203 1.35 17.58 27.34
CA LEU A 203 0.75 16.43 26.68
C LEU A 203 1.39 15.13 27.16
N GLY A 204 0.59 14.07 27.21
CA GLY A 204 1.04 12.71 27.49
C GLY A 204 -0.06 11.69 27.19
N TRP A 205 0.14 10.44 27.57
CA TRP A 205 -0.83 9.35 27.39
C TRP A 205 -1.11 8.71 28.76
N ASP A 206 -2.37 8.45 29.09
CA ASP A 206 -2.79 8.02 30.43
C ASP A 206 -2.42 6.57 30.77
N ASP A 207 -2.32 5.71 29.75
CA ASP A 207 -2.16 4.24 29.91
C ASP A 207 -0.76 3.74 29.50
N VAL A 208 0.30 4.53 29.67
CA VAL A 208 1.67 4.14 29.29
C VAL A 208 2.68 4.38 30.41
N ASP A 209 3.68 3.52 30.50
CA ASP A 209 4.81 3.74 31.40
C ASP A 209 5.75 4.85 30.89
N ASP A 210 6.66 5.30 31.75
CA ASP A 210 7.61 6.37 31.42
C ASP A 210 8.55 6.02 30.25
N GLY A 211 8.85 4.74 30.06
CA GLY A 211 9.68 4.23 28.97
C GLY A 211 8.96 4.33 27.62
N GLU A 212 7.73 3.83 27.55
CA GLU A 212 6.87 3.95 26.37
C GLU A 212 6.53 5.41 26.07
N HIS A 213 6.21 6.22 27.08
CA HIS A 213 6.01 7.66 26.91
C HIS A 213 7.22 8.32 26.25
N THR A 214 8.42 7.99 26.72
CA THR A 214 9.69 8.50 26.16
C THR A 214 9.87 8.00 24.74
N GLY A 215 9.57 6.74 24.46
CA GLY A 215 9.60 6.15 23.12
C GLY A 215 8.70 6.89 22.13
N ARG A 216 7.42 7.06 22.48
CA ARG A 216 6.44 7.81 21.67
C ARG A 216 6.91 9.24 21.43
N THR A 217 7.41 9.92 22.46
CA THR A 217 7.97 11.29 22.33
C THR A 217 9.15 11.34 21.36
N ASN A 218 10.05 10.36 21.44
CA ASN A 218 11.20 10.29 20.54
C ASN A 218 10.78 10.06 19.08
N LEU A 219 9.67 9.36 18.81
CA LEU A 219 9.14 9.26 17.44
C LEU A 219 8.84 10.64 16.85
N PHE A 220 8.15 11.52 17.58
CA PHE A 220 7.89 12.89 17.13
C PHE A 220 9.19 13.63 16.81
N ILE A 221 10.15 13.64 17.74
CA ILE A 221 11.41 14.38 17.62
C ILE A 221 12.25 13.85 16.44
N SER A 222 12.40 12.52 16.35
CA SER A 222 13.25 11.87 15.36
C SER A 222 12.65 11.94 13.96
N ILE A 223 11.36 11.65 13.78
CA ILE A 223 10.69 11.73 12.47
C ILE A 223 10.71 13.18 11.97
N PHE A 224 10.34 14.14 12.82
CA PHE A 224 10.37 15.55 12.44
C PHE A 224 11.80 16.01 12.10
N GLY A 225 12.78 15.59 12.90
CA GLY A 225 14.19 15.85 12.68
C GLY A 225 14.75 15.33 11.37
N ALA A 226 14.40 14.10 11.02
CA ALA A 226 14.93 13.40 9.85
C ALA A 226 14.30 13.89 8.54
N TYR A 227 13.00 14.16 8.55
CA TYR A 227 12.22 14.39 7.33
C TYR A 227 11.87 15.86 7.10
N ARG A 228 11.34 16.56 8.11
CA ARG A 228 10.93 17.96 7.93
C ARG A 228 12.11 18.89 7.67
N ASN A 229 13.22 18.69 8.40
CA ASN A 229 14.43 19.51 8.23
C ASN A 229 15.05 19.30 6.85
N ARG A 230 15.10 18.05 6.36
CA ARG A 230 15.60 17.74 5.01
C ARG A 230 14.81 18.52 3.95
N ARG A 231 13.47 18.48 4.02
CA ARG A 231 12.58 19.19 3.10
C ARG A 231 12.67 20.72 3.17
N ALA A 232 13.14 21.27 4.29
CA ALA A 232 13.36 22.71 4.43
C ALA A 232 14.67 23.19 3.76
N HIS A 233 15.60 22.28 3.47
CA HIS A 233 16.97 22.63 3.09
C HIS A 233 17.44 22.05 1.76
N ARG A 234 16.72 21.09 1.16
CA ARG A 234 17.12 20.42 -0.10
C ARG A 234 15.91 20.08 -0.97
N GLU A 235 16.07 20.21 -2.29
CA GLU A 235 15.13 19.61 -3.27
C GLU A 235 15.18 18.09 -3.16
N ASP A 236 14.02 17.45 -3.05
CA ASP A 236 13.94 16.03 -2.71
C ASP A 236 13.83 15.15 -3.97
N ARG A 237 14.87 14.35 -4.26
CA ARG A 237 14.85 13.33 -5.33
C ARG A 237 14.34 11.97 -4.83
N SER A 238 13.33 12.01 -3.97
CA SER A 238 12.80 10.80 -3.32
C SER A 238 11.96 9.98 -4.29
N THR A 239 12.05 8.65 -4.19
CA THR A 239 11.18 7.74 -4.96
C THR A 239 9.75 7.79 -4.43
N SER A 240 8.75 7.46 -5.26
CA SER A 240 7.35 7.41 -4.82
C SER A 240 7.15 6.51 -3.59
N CYS A 241 7.87 5.39 -3.50
CA CYS A 241 7.87 4.53 -2.31
C CYS A 241 8.44 5.21 -1.06
N ALA A 242 9.44 6.07 -1.20
CA ALA A 242 9.98 6.84 -0.07
C ALA A 242 8.98 7.90 0.40
N LEU A 243 8.32 8.59 -0.54
CA LEU A 243 7.30 9.58 -0.24
C LEU A 243 6.09 8.97 0.48
N VAL A 244 5.57 7.83 -0.01
CA VAL A 244 4.45 7.12 0.63
C VAL A 244 4.81 6.67 2.05
N ARG A 245 6.03 6.15 2.26
CA ARG A 245 6.50 5.79 3.61
C ARG A 245 6.56 7.00 4.52
N GLU A 246 7.05 8.12 4.03
CA GLU A 246 7.09 9.36 4.82
C GLU A 246 5.70 9.85 5.19
N PHE A 247 4.74 9.77 4.26
CA PHE A 247 3.35 10.11 4.55
C PHE A 247 2.78 9.22 5.67
N ASN A 248 3.05 7.92 5.64
CA ASN A 248 2.62 7.00 6.70
C ASN A 248 3.27 7.34 8.06
N LEU A 249 4.53 7.79 8.07
CA LEU A 249 5.21 8.23 9.30
C LEU A 249 4.56 9.48 9.89
N ILE A 250 4.26 10.50 9.08
CA ILE A 250 3.56 11.68 9.59
C ILE A 250 2.12 11.34 9.99
N ASN A 251 1.44 10.45 9.27
CA ASN A 251 0.12 9.94 9.65
C ASN A 251 0.11 9.31 11.05
N GLU A 252 1.12 8.49 11.35
CA GLU A 252 1.27 7.89 12.68
C GLU A 252 1.42 8.95 13.78
N LEU A 253 2.16 10.03 13.52
CA LEU A 253 2.28 11.13 14.49
C LEU A 253 0.93 11.83 14.76
N PHE A 254 0.05 11.93 13.75
CA PHE A 254 -1.30 12.46 13.96
C PHE A 254 -2.13 11.52 14.84
N CYS A 255 -2.06 10.20 14.62
CA CYS A 255 -2.72 9.21 15.47
C CYS A 255 -2.23 9.31 16.92
N LEU A 256 -0.91 9.32 17.14
CA LEU A 256 -0.32 9.46 18.47
C LEU A 256 -0.69 10.77 19.15
N GLU A 257 -0.73 11.88 18.41
CA GLU A 257 -1.11 13.19 18.93
C GLU A 257 -2.58 13.21 19.34
N ARG A 258 -3.48 12.63 18.53
CA ARG A 258 -4.91 12.54 18.85
C ARG A 258 -5.15 11.79 20.15
N ASP A 259 -4.40 10.71 20.35
CA ASP A 259 -4.53 9.85 21.53
C ASP A 259 -3.86 10.47 22.77
N ALA A 260 -3.05 11.52 22.61
CA ALA A 260 -2.46 12.24 23.72
C ALA A 260 -3.52 13.07 24.45
N VAL A 261 -3.46 13.12 25.78
CA VAL A 261 -4.31 13.92 26.65
C VAL A 261 -3.60 15.18 27.12
N ASN A 262 -4.37 16.22 27.44
CA ASN A 262 -3.84 17.43 28.06
C ASN A 262 -3.56 17.16 29.54
N LEU A 263 -2.28 17.24 29.91
CA LEU A 263 -1.86 17.12 31.30
C LEU A 263 -2.03 18.48 31.98
N ARG A 264 -2.73 18.49 33.11
CA ARG A 264 -2.71 19.68 33.99
C ARG A 264 -1.28 19.86 34.50
N PRO A 265 -0.74 21.09 34.56
CA PRO A 265 0.53 21.32 35.22
C PRO A 265 0.41 20.81 36.66
N ARG A 266 1.30 19.89 37.07
CA ARG A 266 1.38 19.45 38.46
C ARG A 266 1.59 20.71 39.32
N ALA A 267 0.62 21.02 40.18
CA ALA A 267 0.80 22.03 41.21
C ALA A 267 2.07 21.65 41.97
N THR A 268 3.06 22.54 41.96
CA THR A 268 4.24 22.36 42.79
C THR A 268 3.77 22.41 44.24
N ASP A 269 3.82 21.27 44.93
CA ASP A 269 3.52 21.18 46.35
C ASP A 269 4.59 21.95 47.14
N LYS A 270 4.40 23.26 47.25
CA LYS A 270 5.09 24.16 48.18
C LYS A 270 4.19 24.38 49.40
N SER A 271 3.72 23.31 50.04
CA SER A 271 2.94 23.42 51.27
C SER A 271 3.39 22.46 52.37
N LYS A 272 4.70 22.20 52.49
CA LYS A 272 5.30 21.64 53.73
C LYS A 272 6.69 22.19 53.99
N SER A 273 6.77 23.44 54.45
CA SER A 273 7.86 23.94 55.31
C SER A 273 7.59 25.39 55.67
N LEU A 274 6.83 25.60 56.76
CA LEU A 274 6.89 26.79 57.61
C LEU A 274 5.87 26.58 58.75
N LEU A 275 6.19 25.66 59.65
CA LEU A 275 5.71 25.64 61.02
C LEU A 275 6.88 25.08 61.86
N LEU A 276 7.78 26.00 62.21
CA LEU A 276 8.65 25.96 63.38
C LEU A 276 8.66 27.38 63.95
#